data_AF-A0A087BAY3-F1
#
_entry.id   AF-A0A087BAY3-F1
#
_cell.length_a   1.000
_cell.length_b   1.000
_cell.length_c   1.000
_cell.angle_alpha   90.00
_cell.angle_beta   90.00
_cell.angle_gamma   90.00
#
_symmetry.space_group_name_H-M   'P 1'
#
loop_
_entity.id
_entity.type
_entity.pdbx_description
1 polymer ?
#
loop_
_entity_poly.entity_id
_entity_poly.type
_entity_poly.pdbx_seq_one_letter_code
_entity_poly.pdbx_strand_id
1 'polypeptide(L)'
;MPRPRRDSEILPAKDRLENAFWGLLKDREYHRITVTDVVRTAEVNRNSFYYHFSGLPELADSAILHEVEDLPVPHLPQVGVDPEEMWRDYCNRLFHDPVQRERLDRIGLLTGPHSSPELHDALRDFLRMSILSSLGLDMDTMDVKTLMLMHFTIGGLLSVMEAWNEVKSRPQIDEMMSEDIAVIAMGIYFSMTQENMDSFWRHMFNSPRPARTKYAMARMTV
;
A
#
# COMPACT_ATOMS: atom_id res chain seq x y z
N MET A 1 -0.62 38.76 15.04
CA MET A 1 0.53 38.33 14.21
C MET A 1 0.07 38.21 12.77
N PRO A 2 0.84 38.67 11.77
CA PRO A 2 0.46 38.52 10.37
C PRO A 2 0.51 37.04 9.98
N ARG A 3 -0.55 36.55 9.34
CA ARG A 3 -0.69 35.18 8.84
C ARG A 3 0.33 34.98 7.69
N PRO A 4 1.16 33.92 7.69
CA PRO A 4 2.05 33.65 6.57
C PRO A 4 1.26 33.45 5.28
N ARG A 5 1.75 34.05 4.18
CA ARG A 5 1.15 33.99 2.84
C ARG A 5 1.20 32.56 2.32
N ARG A 6 0.11 32.14 1.67
CA ARG A 6 -0.12 30.80 1.09
C ARG A 6 0.62 30.62 -0.27
N ASP A 7 1.83 31.18 -0.37
CA ASP A 7 2.69 31.19 -1.56
C ASP A 7 4.14 30.84 -1.18
N SER A 8 4.35 29.92 -0.23
CA SER A 8 5.69 29.41 0.05
C SER A 8 5.94 28.17 -0.81
N GLU A 9 6.96 28.21 -1.66
CA GLU A 9 7.55 27.03 -2.33
C GLU A 9 8.02 25.94 -1.33
N ILE A 10 7.99 26.28 -0.04
CA ILE A 10 8.34 25.42 1.08
C ILE A 10 7.09 24.65 1.52
N LEU A 11 7.22 23.32 1.55
CA LEU A 11 6.20 22.41 2.08
C LEU A 11 5.78 22.78 3.51
N PRO A 12 4.52 22.50 3.91
CA PRO A 12 4.08 22.57 5.29
C PRO A 12 5.03 21.87 6.27
N ALA A 13 5.12 22.39 7.49
CA ALA A 13 6.02 21.86 8.51
C ALA A 13 5.73 20.38 8.84
N LYS A 14 4.44 19.98 8.84
CA LYS A 14 4.02 18.59 9.03
C LYS A 14 4.63 17.67 7.97
N ASP A 15 4.44 17.99 6.70
CA ASP A 15 4.92 17.20 5.56
C ASP A 15 6.46 17.11 5.54
N ARG A 16 7.15 18.19 5.93
CA ARG A 16 8.61 18.19 6.07
C ARG A 16 9.09 17.26 7.18
N LEU A 17 8.38 17.22 8.31
CA LEU A 17 8.69 16.32 9.42
C LEU A 17 8.51 14.84 9.02
N GLU A 18 7.45 14.53 8.29
CA GLU A 18 7.18 13.18 7.79
C GLU A 18 8.20 12.76 6.72
N ASN A 19 8.53 13.65 5.77
CA ASN A 19 9.58 13.40 4.78
C ASN A 19 10.95 13.19 5.45
N ALA A 20 11.26 13.95 6.52
CA ALA A 20 12.47 13.74 7.31
C ALA A 20 12.49 12.39 8.03
N PHE A 21 11.33 11.93 8.54
CA PHE A 21 11.20 10.60 9.12
C PHE A 21 11.56 9.50 8.09
N TRP A 22 10.99 9.56 6.88
CA TRP A 22 11.30 8.58 5.82
C TRP A 22 12.77 8.59 5.41
N GLY A 23 13.37 9.78 5.25
CA GLY A 23 14.80 9.91 4.95
C GLY A 23 15.68 9.30 6.04
N LEU A 24 15.35 9.54 7.31
CA LEU A 24 16.11 8.97 8.43
C LEU A 24 15.92 7.44 8.52
N LEU A 25 14.70 6.93 8.35
CA LEU A 25 14.41 5.49 8.39
C LEU A 25 15.10 4.73 7.26
N LYS A 26 15.27 5.36 6.10
CA LYS A 26 16.05 4.79 5.00
C LYS A 26 17.52 4.54 5.39
N ASP A 27 18.09 5.37 6.26
CA ASP A 27 19.53 5.34 6.58
C ASP A 27 19.87 4.62 7.88
N ARG A 28 18.93 4.49 8.83
CA ARG A 28 19.21 3.89 10.15
C ARG A 28 17.97 3.26 10.78
N GLU A 29 18.22 2.32 11.68
CA GLU A 29 17.20 1.67 12.52
C GLU A 29 16.32 2.68 13.27
N TYR A 30 15.02 2.43 13.30
CA TYR A 30 14.01 3.32 13.90
C TYR A 30 14.34 3.74 15.33
N HIS A 31 14.81 2.81 16.18
CA HIS A 31 15.15 3.09 17.58
C HIS A 31 16.33 4.06 17.76
N ARG A 32 17.11 4.32 16.69
CA ARG A 32 18.22 5.29 16.67
C ARG A 32 17.80 6.67 16.17
N ILE A 33 16.56 6.83 15.72
CA ILE A 33 16.03 8.12 15.25
C ILE A 33 15.57 8.91 16.48
N THR A 34 15.96 10.19 16.56
CA THR A 34 15.51 11.08 17.62
C THR A 34 14.71 12.26 17.06
N VAL A 35 13.88 12.87 17.92
CA VAL A 35 13.20 14.14 17.58
C VAL A 35 14.21 15.20 17.12
N THR A 36 15.41 15.23 17.70
CA THR A 36 16.49 16.15 17.29
C THR A 36 16.95 15.90 15.87
N ASP A 37 17.10 14.64 15.45
CA ASP A 37 17.47 14.29 14.08
C ASP A 37 16.36 14.76 13.12
N VAL A 38 15.11 14.45 13.44
CA VAL A 38 13.96 14.82 12.61
C VAL A 38 13.87 16.33 12.40
N VAL A 39 13.91 17.13 13.46
CA VAL A 39 13.77 18.60 13.32
C VAL A 39 14.95 19.23 12.58
N ARG A 40 16.15 18.66 12.71
CA ARG A 40 17.33 19.10 11.96
C ARG A 40 17.18 18.78 10.48
N THR A 41 16.85 17.53 10.13
CA THR A 41 16.64 17.10 8.74
C THR A 41 15.46 17.85 8.09
N ALA A 42 14.39 18.05 8.85
CA ALA A 42 13.21 18.77 8.39
C ALA A 42 13.42 20.29 8.34
N GLU A 43 14.53 20.84 8.88
CA GLU A 43 14.83 22.27 9.03
C GLU A 43 13.75 23.08 9.77
N VAL A 44 13.06 22.47 10.73
CA VAL A 44 12.03 23.14 11.54
C VAL A 44 12.51 23.33 12.98
N ASN A 45 11.91 24.27 13.70
CA ASN A 45 12.23 24.43 15.12
C ASN A 45 11.55 23.32 15.95
N ARG A 46 12.11 23.02 17.12
CA ARG A 46 11.59 21.98 18.01
C ARG A 46 10.17 22.26 18.53
N ASN A 47 9.77 23.52 18.66
CA ASN A 47 8.41 23.87 19.07
C ASN A 47 7.39 23.53 17.96
N SER A 48 7.78 23.63 16.69
CA SER A 48 6.96 23.22 15.54
C SER A 48 6.76 21.71 15.51
N PHE A 49 7.75 20.92 15.91
CA PHE A 49 7.55 19.47 16.10
C PHE A 49 6.45 19.21 17.12
N TYR A 50 6.57 19.77 18.33
CA TYR A 50 5.61 19.54 19.41
C TYR A 50 4.25 20.20 19.20
N TYR A 51 4.13 21.09 18.22
CA TYR A 51 2.84 21.59 17.77
C TYR A 51 2.05 20.54 16.97
N HIS A 52 2.75 19.65 16.26
CA HIS A 52 2.14 18.62 15.41
C HIS A 52 2.15 17.23 16.04
N PHE A 53 3.17 16.89 16.82
CA PHE A 53 3.40 15.54 17.33
C PHE A 53 3.92 15.57 18.77
N SER A 54 3.36 14.75 19.65
CA SER A 54 3.81 14.55 21.03
C SER A 54 5.16 13.83 21.11
N GLY A 55 5.52 13.05 20.09
CA GLY A 55 6.76 12.28 20.03
C GLY A 55 7.00 11.62 18.69
N LEU A 56 8.09 10.85 18.60
CA LEU A 56 8.45 10.11 17.38
C LEU A 56 7.40 9.05 16.99
N PRO A 57 6.77 8.29 17.92
CA PRO A 57 5.73 7.33 17.54
C PRO A 57 4.54 7.97 16.82
N GLU A 58 4.03 9.10 17.31
CA GLU A 58 2.90 9.78 16.67
C GLU A 58 3.26 10.35 15.30
N LEU A 59 4.51 10.83 15.13
CA LEU A 59 5.02 11.21 13.81
C LEU A 59 5.05 10.01 12.86
N ALA A 60 5.56 8.86 13.32
CA ALA A 60 5.62 7.65 12.52
C ALA A 60 4.21 7.18 12.11
N ASP A 61 3.26 7.13 13.05
CA ASP A 61 1.87 6.76 12.77
C ASP A 61 1.23 7.70 11.74
N SER A 62 1.41 9.01 11.90
CA SER A 62 0.92 10.01 10.92
C SER A 62 1.52 9.81 9.55
N ALA A 63 2.85 9.59 9.48
CA ALA A 63 3.54 9.36 8.21
C ALA A 63 3.06 8.08 7.53
N ILE A 64 2.90 6.98 8.27
CA ILE A 64 2.42 5.69 7.73
C ILE A 64 0.98 5.81 7.25
N LEU A 65 0.11 6.43 8.05
CA LEU A 65 -1.29 6.65 7.70
C LEU A 65 -1.40 7.42 6.37
N HIS A 66 -0.66 8.52 6.22
CA HIS A 66 -0.64 9.30 4.98
C HIS A 66 -0.18 8.49 3.75
N GLU A 67 0.75 7.53 3.91
CA GLU A 67 1.14 6.67 2.79
C GLU A 67 0.05 5.64 2.46
N VAL A 68 -0.63 5.10 3.45
CA VAL A 68 -1.66 4.05 3.27
C VAL A 68 -3.00 4.61 2.78
N GLU A 69 -3.42 5.78 3.26
CA GLU A 69 -4.69 6.41 2.86
C GLU A 69 -4.74 6.79 1.38
N ASP A 70 -3.59 7.19 0.83
CA ASP A 70 -3.47 7.63 -0.56
C ASP A 70 -3.13 6.48 -1.53
N LEU A 71 -3.08 5.24 -1.05
CA LEU A 71 -2.94 4.08 -1.92
C LEU A 71 -4.19 3.96 -2.81
N PRO A 72 -4.01 3.62 -4.10
CA PRO A 72 -5.11 3.24 -4.95
C PRO A 72 -5.90 2.11 -4.29
N VAL A 73 -7.22 2.19 -4.37
CA VAL A 73 -8.13 1.11 -3.96
C VAL A 73 -8.61 0.40 -5.23
N PRO A 74 -8.72 -0.95 -5.23
CA PRO A 74 -9.37 -1.67 -6.32
C PRO A 74 -10.83 -1.22 -6.45
N HIS A 75 -11.31 -1.04 -7.69
CA HIS A 75 -12.72 -0.70 -7.88
C HIS A 75 -13.61 -1.91 -7.55
N LEU A 76 -14.80 -1.63 -7.00
CA LEU A 76 -15.85 -2.64 -6.87
C LEU A 76 -16.22 -3.20 -8.25
N PRO A 77 -16.65 -4.47 -8.34
CA PRO A 77 -16.86 -5.14 -9.60
C PRO A 77 -17.97 -4.45 -10.38
N GLN A 78 -17.64 -3.95 -11.58
CA GLN A 78 -18.65 -3.43 -12.50
C GLN A 78 -19.16 -4.58 -13.35
N VAL A 79 -20.49 -4.68 -13.49
CA VAL A 79 -21.12 -5.74 -14.29
C VAL A 79 -20.61 -5.69 -15.72
N GLY A 80 -20.01 -6.79 -16.18
CA GLY A 80 -19.52 -6.95 -17.55
C GLY A 80 -18.08 -6.48 -17.80
N VAL A 81 -17.36 -6.02 -16.77
CA VAL A 81 -15.93 -5.72 -16.88
C VAL A 81 -15.11 -6.96 -16.49
N ASP A 82 -14.09 -7.27 -17.28
CA ASP A 82 -13.19 -8.40 -17.06
C ASP A 82 -12.36 -8.20 -15.77
N PRO A 83 -12.30 -9.18 -14.85
CA PRO A 83 -11.39 -9.15 -13.71
C PRO A 83 -9.93 -8.82 -14.07
N GLU A 84 -9.44 -9.31 -15.21
CA GLU A 84 -8.08 -9.02 -15.68
C GLU A 84 -7.91 -7.53 -16.00
N GLU A 85 -8.90 -6.92 -16.64
CA GLU A 85 -8.89 -5.49 -16.98
C GLU A 85 -8.89 -4.62 -15.72
N MET A 86 -9.75 -4.95 -14.73
CA MET A 86 -9.79 -4.24 -13.45
C MET A 86 -8.48 -4.35 -12.68
N TRP A 87 -7.89 -5.55 -12.64
CA TRP A 87 -6.61 -5.77 -11.97
C TRP A 87 -5.47 -5.03 -12.68
N ARG A 88 -5.45 -5.05 -14.01
CA ARG A 88 -4.46 -4.34 -14.82
C ARG A 88 -4.53 -2.83 -14.59
N ASP A 89 -5.72 -2.24 -14.57
CA ASP A 89 -5.90 -0.82 -14.23
C ASP A 89 -5.36 -0.51 -12.82
N TYR A 90 -5.73 -1.33 -11.84
CA TYR A 90 -5.26 -1.19 -10.46
C TYR A 90 -3.72 -1.25 -10.37
N CYS A 91 -3.10 -2.26 -10.99
CA CYS A 91 -1.64 -2.38 -11.03
C CYS A 91 -0.97 -1.22 -11.78
N ASN A 92 -1.58 -0.70 -12.84
CA ASN A 92 -1.06 0.46 -13.55
C ASN A 92 -1.01 1.70 -12.64
N ARG A 93 -2.10 1.99 -11.93
CA ARG A 93 -2.13 3.09 -10.95
C ARG A 93 -1.12 2.90 -9.83
N LEU A 94 -0.92 1.65 -9.39
CA LEU A 94 -0.03 1.33 -8.28
C LEU A 94 1.45 1.37 -8.64
N PHE A 95 1.84 0.86 -9.81
CA PHE A 95 3.26 0.65 -10.17
C PHE A 95 3.83 1.67 -11.16
N HIS A 96 2.99 2.30 -11.99
CA HIS A 96 3.45 3.22 -13.04
C HIS A 96 3.29 4.71 -12.67
N ASP A 97 2.52 5.04 -11.63
CA ASP A 97 2.53 6.39 -11.07
C ASP A 97 3.79 6.58 -10.21
N PRO A 98 4.68 7.55 -10.54
CA PRO A 98 5.89 7.83 -9.77
C PRO A 98 5.62 8.14 -8.30
N VAL A 99 4.50 8.82 -8.00
CA VAL A 99 4.11 9.15 -6.63
C VAL A 99 3.85 7.85 -5.88
N GLN A 100 3.02 6.96 -6.45
CA GLN A 100 2.69 5.67 -5.82
C GLN A 100 3.90 4.77 -5.66
N ARG A 101 4.84 4.80 -6.61
CA ARG A 101 6.10 4.07 -6.48
C ARG A 101 6.96 4.56 -5.33
N GLU A 102 7.02 5.88 -5.10
CA GLU A 102 7.68 6.44 -3.92
C GLU A 102 6.97 6.00 -2.63
N ARG A 103 5.63 5.98 -2.60
CA ARG A 103 4.86 5.50 -1.45
C ARG A 103 5.18 4.04 -1.13
N LEU A 104 5.18 3.17 -2.13
CA LEU A 104 5.54 1.76 -1.96
C LEU A 104 6.98 1.59 -1.47
N ASP A 105 7.91 2.42 -1.95
CA ASP A 105 9.28 2.43 -1.46
C ASP A 105 9.36 2.81 0.03
N ARG A 106 8.56 3.78 0.48
CA ARG A 106 8.46 4.17 1.90
C ARG A 106 7.81 3.08 2.75
N ILE A 107 6.71 2.49 2.28
CA ILE A 107 6.05 1.35 2.94
C ILE A 107 7.01 0.16 3.05
N GLY A 108 7.82 -0.10 2.02
CA GLY A 108 8.86 -1.13 2.06
C GLY A 108 9.93 -0.91 3.15
N LEU A 109 10.16 0.34 3.59
CA LEU A 109 11.07 0.60 4.71
C LEU A 109 10.51 0.06 6.05
N LEU A 110 9.18 0.03 6.20
CA LEU A 110 8.49 -0.43 7.41
C LEU A 110 8.55 -1.95 7.60
N THR A 111 8.97 -2.68 6.57
CA THR A 111 9.17 -4.14 6.62
C THR A 111 10.65 -4.50 6.40
N GLY A 112 11.52 -3.50 6.25
CA GLY A 112 12.94 -3.67 5.99
C GLY A 112 13.81 -3.75 7.27
N PRO A 113 15.14 -3.80 7.10
CA PRO A 113 16.10 -4.02 8.19
C PRO A 113 16.15 -2.88 9.23
N HIS A 114 15.73 -1.67 8.85
CA HIS A 114 15.69 -0.52 9.75
C HIS A 114 14.37 -0.38 10.50
N SER A 115 13.39 -1.25 10.22
CA SER A 115 12.09 -1.22 10.87
C SER A 115 12.17 -1.63 12.34
N SER A 116 11.03 -1.58 13.01
CA SER A 116 10.79 -2.12 14.35
C SER A 116 9.44 -2.83 14.39
N PRO A 117 9.19 -3.69 15.41
CA PRO A 117 7.90 -4.33 15.59
C PRO A 117 6.73 -3.34 15.62
N GLU A 118 6.93 -2.18 16.24
CA GLU A 118 5.90 -1.14 16.37
C GLU A 118 5.53 -0.53 15.01
N LEU A 119 6.51 -0.27 14.13
CA LEU A 119 6.24 0.22 12.78
C LEU A 119 5.52 -0.83 11.92
N HIS A 120 5.90 -2.09 12.07
CA HIS A 120 5.27 -3.20 11.37
C HIS A 120 3.82 -3.42 11.82
N ASP A 121 3.55 -3.28 13.13
CA ASP A 121 2.21 -3.37 13.69
C ASP A 121 1.34 -2.17 13.27
N ALA A 122 1.89 -0.95 13.29
CA ALA A 122 1.22 0.23 12.78
C ALA A 122 0.82 0.06 11.30
N LEU A 123 1.74 -0.38 10.44
CA LEU A 123 1.44 -0.66 9.03
C LEU A 123 0.31 -1.70 8.89
N ARG A 124 0.38 -2.81 9.65
CA ARG A 124 -0.66 -3.85 9.63
C ARG A 124 -2.03 -3.27 9.97
N ASP A 125 -2.09 -2.43 11.00
CA ASP A 125 -3.34 -1.85 11.48
C ASP A 125 -3.90 -0.81 10.49
N PHE A 126 -3.05 0.04 9.91
CA PHE A 126 -3.47 0.99 8.87
C PHE A 126 -3.94 0.29 7.59
N LEU A 127 -3.26 -0.76 7.14
CA LEU A 127 -3.73 -1.57 6.01
C LEU A 127 -5.08 -2.23 6.32
N ARG A 128 -5.26 -2.76 7.55
CA ARG A 128 -6.55 -3.32 7.98
C ARG A 128 -7.66 -2.27 7.92
N MET A 129 -7.42 -1.10 8.51
CA MET A 129 -8.39 -0.01 8.54
C MET A 129 -8.74 0.49 7.14
N SER A 130 -7.76 0.60 6.24
CA SER A 130 -7.97 0.97 4.84
C SER A 130 -8.87 -0.03 4.11
N ILE A 131 -8.61 -1.34 4.25
CA ILE A 131 -9.45 -2.38 3.64
C ILE A 131 -10.88 -2.35 4.23
N LEU A 132 -11.02 -2.29 5.55
CA LEU A 132 -12.32 -2.18 6.23
C LEU A 132 -13.13 -0.99 5.73
N SER A 133 -12.50 0.18 5.68
CA SER A 133 -13.11 1.42 5.21
C SER A 133 -13.54 1.30 3.74
N SER A 134 -12.67 0.77 2.88
CA SER A 134 -12.95 0.63 1.45
C SER A 134 -14.13 -0.30 1.16
N LEU A 135 -14.34 -1.33 1.99
CA LEU A 135 -15.38 -2.32 1.81
C LEU A 135 -16.64 -2.04 2.66
N GLY A 136 -16.64 -0.98 3.47
CA GLY A 136 -17.74 -0.68 4.40
C GLY A 136 -17.97 -1.78 5.43
N LEU A 137 -16.90 -2.46 5.84
CA LEU A 137 -16.93 -3.57 6.78
C LEU A 137 -16.72 -3.11 8.23
N ASP A 138 -17.31 -3.84 9.15
CA ASP A 138 -17.14 -3.64 10.60
C ASP A 138 -16.59 -4.93 11.24
N MET A 139 -15.52 -4.77 12.02
CA MET A 139 -14.83 -5.87 12.70
C MET A 139 -15.74 -6.63 13.66
N ASP A 140 -16.70 -5.95 14.30
CA ASP A 140 -17.55 -6.56 15.31
C ASP A 140 -18.68 -7.40 14.72
N THR A 141 -18.99 -7.21 13.43
CA THR A 141 -20.10 -7.87 12.74
C THR A 141 -19.65 -8.81 11.62
N MET A 142 -18.35 -8.88 11.37
CA MET A 142 -17.76 -9.68 10.30
C MET A 142 -17.93 -11.18 10.54
N ASP A 143 -18.32 -11.91 9.50
CA ASP A 143 -18.32 -13.37 9.56
C ASP A 143 -16.89 -13.95 9.58
N VAL A 144 -16.76 -15.19 10.04
CA VAL A 144 -15.46 -15.85 10.19
C VAL A 144 -14.72 -15.95 8.85
N LYS A 145 -15.46 -16.15 7.74
CA LYS A 145 -14.87 -16.24 6.39
C LYS A 145 -14.17 -14.94 6.01
N THR A 146 -14.86 -13.81 6.16
CA THR A 146 -14.36 -12.48 5.80
C THR A 146 -13.20 -12.09 6.71
N LEU A 147 -13.28 -12.42 8.00
CA LEU A 147 -12.18 -12.23 8.95
C LEU A 147 -10.93 -13.02 8.53
N MET A 148 -11.08 -14.28 8.14
CA MET A 148 -9.97 -15.12 7.66
C MET A 148 -9.36 -14.57 6.37
N LEU A 149 -10.18 -14.16 5.40
CA LEU A 149 -9.71 -13.55 4.16
C LEU A 149 -8.97 -12.23 4.40
N MET A 150 -9.41 -11.43 5.37
CA MET A 150 -8.73 -10.21 5.77
C MET A 150 -7.35 -10.49 6.36
N HIS A 151 -7.24 -11.43 7.29
CA HIS A 151 -5.95 -11.85 7.85
C HIS A 151 -5.00 -12.38 6.77
N PHE A 152 -5.52 -13.22 5.85
CA PHE A 152 -4.76 -13.73 4.73
C PHE A 152 -4.26 -12.61 3.81
N THR A 153 -5.14 -11.67 3.45
CA THR A 153 -4.81 -10.55 2.56
C THR A 153 -3.75 -9.66 3.18
N ILE A 154 -3.92 -9.25 4.44
CA ILE A 154 -2.96 -8.37 5.13
C ILE A 154 -1.62 -9.08 5.33
N GLY A 155 -1.63 -10.36 5.74
CA GLY A 155 -0.40 -11.15 5.87
C GLY A 155 0.35 -11.30 4.54
N GLY A 156 -0.39 -11.56 3.46
CA GLY A 156 0.17 -11.63 2.10
C GLY A 156 0.76 -10.29 1.64
N LEU A 157 0.05 -9.18 1.83
CA LEU A 157 0.55 -7.84 1.50
C LEU A 157 1.82 -7.50 2.27
N LEU A 158 1.85 -7.74 3.59
CA LEU A 158 3.04 -7.50 4.42
C LEU A 158 4.23 -8.35 3.95
N SER A 159 4.00 -9.63 3.62
CA SER A 159 5.05 -10.50 3.11
C SER A 159 5.59 -10.03 1.75
N VAL A 160 4.73 -9.52 0.86
CA VAL A 160 5.17 -8.92 -0.41
C VAL A 160 5.96 -7.63 -0.18
N MET A 161 5.57 -6.81 0.79
CA MET A 161 6.28 -5.58 1.14
C MET A 161 7.66 -5.86 1.73
N GLU A 162 7.81 -6.91 2.54
CA GLU A 162 9.12 -7.35 3.04
C GLU A 162 10.07 -7.72 1.88
N ALA A 163 9.53 -8.36 0.84
CA ALA A 163 10.27 -8.68 -0.38
C ALA A 163 10.35 -7.51 -1.39
N TRP A 164 9.83 -6.32 -1.07
CA TRP A 164 9.59 -5.25 -2.05
C TRP A 164 10.84 -4.84 -2.82
N ASN A 165 11.99 -4.70 -2.14
CA ASN A 165 13.25 -4.32 -2.79
C ASN A 165 13.70 -5.34 -3.84
N GLU A 166 13.46 -6.62 -3.59
CA GLU A 166 13.75 -7.66 -4.57
C GLU A 166 12.73 -7.62 -5.71
N VAL A 167 11.43 -7.57 -5.38
CA VAL A 167 10.32 -7.57 -6.36
C VAL A 167 10.41 -6.38 -7.32
N LYS A 168 10.59 -5.16 -6.81
CA LYS A 168 10.63 -3.92 -7.61
C LYS A 168 11.83 -3.83 -8.55
N SER A 169 12.89 -4.60 -8.28
CA SER A 169 14.11 -4.64 -9.09
C SER A 169 14.01 -5.58 -10.28
N ARG A 170 13.01 -6.49 -10.29
CA ARG A 170 12.84 -7.46 -11.34
C ARG A 170 12.22 -6.81 -12.59
N PRO A 171 12.70 -7.13 -13.80
CA PRO A 171 12.15 -6.59 -15.06
C PRO A 171 10.73 -7.11 -15.36
N GLN A 172 10.21 -8.02 -14.54
CA GLN A 172 8.98 -8.78 -14.74
C GLN A 172 7.86 -8.34 -13.79
N ILE A 173 7.89 -7.14 -13.22
CA ILE A 173 6.78 -6.68 -12.37
C ILE A 173 5.44 -6.67 -13.14
N ASP A 174 5.49 -6.52 -14.47
CA ASP A 174 4.35 -6.67 -15.37
C ASP A 174 3.74 -8.08 -15.36
N GLU A 175 4.48 -9.13 -14.97
CA GLU A 175 3.93 -10.48 -14.74
C GLU A 175 2.92 -10.50 -13.58
N MET A 176 2.99 -9.52 -12.66
CA MET A 176 1.95 -9.33 -11.64
C MET A 176 0.59 -8.99 -12.25
N MET A 177 0.55 -8.45 -13.48
CA MET A 177 -0.68 -8.13 -14.21
C MET A 177 -1.22 -9.30 -15.04
N SER A 178 -0.83 -10.54 -14.71
CA SER A 178 -1.33 -11.74 -15.39
C SER A 178 -2.76 -12.08 -14.96
N GLU A 179 -3.50 -12.71 -15.86
CA GLU A 179 -4.89 -13.19 -15.63
C GLU A 179 -4.98 -14.07 -14.37
N ASP A 180 -4.02 -14.97 -14.15
CA ASP A 180 -4.04 -15.88 -12.99
C ASP A 180 -3.97 -15.12 -11.66
N ILE A 181 -3.10 -14.11 -11.60
CA ILE A 181 -2.97 -13.26 -10.41
C ILE A 181 -4.20 -12.38 -10.26
N ALA A 182 -4.73 -11.83 -11.35
CA ALA A 182 -5.96 -11.03 -11.34
C ALA A 182 -7.13 -11.82 -10.75
N VAL A 183 -7.34 -13.06 -11.19
CA VAL A 183 -8.41 -13.93 -10.70
C VAL A 183 -8.28 -14.19 -9.20
N ILE A 184 -7.07 -14.44 -8.71
CA ILE A 184 -6.84 -14.70 -7.28
C ILE A 184 -7.03 -13.42 -6.45
N ALA A 185 -6.35 -12.33 -6.83
CA ALA A 185 -6.36 -11.08 -6.08
C ALA A 185 -7.77 -10.46 -6.05
N MET A 186 -8.41 -10.33 -7.22
CA MET A 186 -9.77 -9.79 -7.30
C MET A 186 -10.78 -10.77 -6.69
N GLY A 187 -10.59 -12.08 -6.86
CA GLY A 187 -11.45 -13.08 -6.25
C GLY A 187 -11.47 -13.02 -4.72
N ILE A 188 -10.30 -12.83 -4.08
CA ILE A 188 -10.19 -12.63 -2.63
C ILE A 188 -10.85 -11.31 -2.23
N TYR A 189 -10.50 -10.22 -2.92
CA TYR A 189 -11.06 -8.89 -2.64
C TYR A 189 -12.59 -8.88 -2.71
N PHE A 190 -13.17 -9.44 -3.77
CA PHE A 190 -14.61 -9.52 -3.96
C PHE A 190 -15.29 -10.51 -3.01
N SER A 191 -14.61 -11.58 -2.62
CA SER A 191 -15.13 -12.52 -1.61
C SER A 191 -15.33 -11.89 -0.23
N MET A 192 -14.69 -10.75 0.05
CA MET A 192 -14.86 -9.95 1.25
C MET A 192 -15.93 -8.86 1.12
N THR A 193 -16.46 -8.61 -0.08
CA THR A 193 -17.56 -7.65 -0.27
C THR A 193 -18.88 -8.22 0.26
N GLN A 194 -19.82 -7.36 0.67
CA GLN A 194 -21.17 -7.78 1.06
C GLN A 194 -22.10 -8.04 -0.15
N GLU A 195 -21.60 -7.95 -1.37
CA GLU A 195 -22.39 -8.05 -2.58
C GLU A 195 -22.57 -9.50 -3.06
N ASN A 196 -23.67 -9.77 -3.79
CA ASN A 196 -23.85 -11.07 -4.44
C ASN A 196 -22.95 -11.19 -5.68
N MET A 197 -21.89 -11.98 -5.56
CA MET A 197 -20.89 -12.20 -6.60
C MET A 197 -21.24 -13.31 -7.61
N ASP A 198 -22.45 -13.88 -7.60
CA ASP A 198 -22.84 -14.97 -8.51
C ASP A 198 -22.63 -14.61 -9.99
N SER A 199 -22.98 -13.37 -10.37
CA SER A 199 -22.78 -12.88 -11.73
C SER A 199 -21.30 -12.81 -12.10
N PHE A 200 -20.48 -12.28 -11.18
CA PHE A 200 -19.03 -12.19 -11.33
C PHE A 200 -18.38 -13.57 -11.49
N TRP A 201 -18.72 -14.51 -10.60
CA TRP A 201 -18.20 -15.88 -10.68
C TRP A 201 -18.66 -16.62 -11.93
N ARG A 202 -19.93 -16.47 -12.33
CA ARG A 202 -20.42 -17.05 -13.59
C ARG A 202 -19.68 -16.47 -14.79
N HIS A 203 -19.42 -15.17 -14.82
CA HIS A 203 -18.63 -14.56 -15.88
C HIS A 203 -17.20 -15.12 -15.90
N MET A 204 -16.53 -15.19 -14.75
CA MET A 204 -15.16 -15.69 -14.65
C MET A 204 -15.01 -17.17 -15.06
N PHE A 205 -15.95 -18.03 -14.65
CA PHE A 205 -15.84 -19.48 -14.90
C PHE A 205 -16.46 -19.92 -16.22
N ASN A 206 -17.41 -19.15 -16.79
CA ASN A 206 -18.10 -19.54 -18.03
C ASN A 206 -17.63 -18.75 -19.26
N SER A 207 -16.79 -17.72 -19.12
CA SER A 207 -16.21 -17.03 -20.29
C SER A 207 -15.15 -17.92 -20.94
N PRO A 208 -15.20 -18.11 -22.28
CA PRO A 208 -14.20 -18.90 -23.00
C PRO A 208 -12.82 -18.22 -22.88
N ARG A 209 -11.91 -18.83 -22.11
CA ARG A 209 -10.54 -18.33 -21.97
C ARG A 209 -9.80 -18.51 -23.31
N PRO A 210 -9.17 -17.47 -23.86
CA PRO A 210 -8.38 -17.63 -25.07
C PRO A 210 -7.27 -18.66 -24.82
N ALA A 211 -7.07 -19.57 -25.77
CA ALA A 211 -6.03 -20.60 -25.66
C ALA A 211 -4.67 -19.94 -25.43
N ARG A 212 -4.07 -20.21 -24.25
CA ARG A 212 -2.76 -19.69 -23.83
C ARG A 212 -1.70 -19.99 -24.90
N THR A 213 -1.36 -19.00 -25.72
CA THR A 213 -0.32 -19.18 -26.77
C THR A 213 1.00 -18.47 -26.41
N LYS A 214 1.14 -17.82 -25.24
CA LYS A 214 2.32 -16.97 -24.96
C LYS A 214 3.45 -17.59 -24.13
N TYR A 215 3.32 -18.79 -23.57
CA TYR A 215 4.40 -19.40 -22.75
C TYR A 215 5.28 -20.41 -23.49
N ALA A 216 5.06 -20.66 -24.79
CA ALA A 216 5.78 -21.70 -25.54
C ALA A 216 7.06 -21.23 -26.27
N MET A 217 7.37 -19.93 -26.36
CA MET A 217 8.47 -19.45 -27.22
C MET A 217 9.68 -18.83 -26.53
N ALA A 218 9.74 -18.76 -25.19
CA ALA A 218 10.91 -18.19 -24.49
C ALA A 218 11.95 -19.25 -24.03
N ARG A 219 11.84 -20.51 -24.46
CA ARG A 219 12.84 -21.57 -24.18
C ARG A 219 13.43 -22.18 -25.45
N MET A 220 13.82 -21.37 -26.43
CA MET A 220 14.73 -21.81 -27.48
C MET A 220 15.57 -20.63 -27.97
N THR A 221 16.68 -20.37 -27.28
CA THR A 221 17.99 -20.04 -27.88
C THR A 221 19.02 -20.08 -26.76
N VAL A 222 19.84 -21.14 -26.80
CA VAL A 222 21.20 -21.19 -26.27
C VAL A 222 22.10 -20.44 -27.23
#